data_AF-A0A3S3QYG5-F1
#
_entry.id   AF-A0A3S3QYG5-F1
#
_cell.length_a   1.000
_cell.length_b   1.000
_cell.length_c   1.000
_cell.angle_alpha   90.00
_cell.angle_beta   90.00
_cell.angle_gamma   90.00
#
_symmetry.space_group_name_H-M   'P 1'
#
loop_
_entity.id
_entity.type
_entity.pdbx_description
1 polymer ?
#
loop_
_entity_poly.entity_id
_entity_poly.type
_entity_poly.pdbx_seq_one_letter_code
_entity_poly.pdbx_strand_id
1 'polypeptide(L)'
;ARMIESRREKRPFERTLDLVDAIETHIGRAPKDKIHPATRVFQALRIFVNDELGELAKALFAAERALKPGGRLAVVTFHSLEDRIVKRFIADRAEAASGSRHMPEAQARPATFRKSGGGVTPGEAEIAANPRARSARLRAAIRSEAPARAGDFSIFGLPKLPAVERPGER
;
A
#
# COMPACT_ATOMS: atom_id res chain seq x y z
N ALA A 1 2.35 1.31 21.70
CA ALA A 1 1.06 0.73 22.13
C ALA A 1 0.84 0.94 23.61
N ARG A 2 1.55 0.22 24.51
CA ARG A 2 1.40 0.32 25.98
C ARG A 2 1.37 1.75 26.55
N MET A 3 2.28 2.62 26.11
CA MET A 3 2.27 4.04 26.53
C MET A 3 0.97 4.75 26.14
N ILE A 4 0.50 4.57 24.90
CA ILE A 4 -0.74 5.19 24.39
C ILE A 4 -1.93 4.67 25.18
N GLU A 5 -1.98 3.38 25.49
CA GLU A 5 -3.04 2.74 26.28
C GLU A 5 -3.09 3.29 27.71
N SER A 6 -1.95 3.30 28.42
CA SER A 6 -1.91 3.83 29.79
C SER A 6 -2.20 5.34 29.84
N ARG A 7 -1.77 6.09 28.83
CA ARG A 7 -2.03 7.53 28.75
C ARG A 7 -3.53 7.80 28.55
N ARG A 8 -4.17 7.13 27.58
CA ARG A 8 -5.58 7.40 27.24
C ARG A 8 -6.55 7.13 28.39
N GLU A 9 -6.20 6.24 29.32
CA GLU A 9 -6.97 5.99 30.55
C GLU A 9 -7.03 7.21 31.48
N LYS A 10 -5.97 8.02 31.50
CA LYS A 10 -5.89 9.24 32.33
C LYS A 10 -6.46 10.47 31.63
N ARG A 11 -6.20 10.60 30.33
CA ARG A 11 -6.67 11.71 29.50
C ARG A 11 -6.82 11.23 28.05
N PRO A 12 -7.98 11.41 27.39
CA PRO A 12 -8.15 11.10 25.97
C PRO A 12 -7.24 11.92 25.05
N PHE A 13 -6.88 11.40 23.89
CA PHE A 13 -6.14 12.15 22.86
C PHE A 13 -7.15 12.87 21.97
N GLU A 14 -7.21 14.20 22.07
CA GLU A 14 -8.17 15.02 21.30
C GLU A 14 -7.49 15.84 20.21
N ARG A 15 -6.17 16.01 20.31
CA ARG A 15 -5.36 16.82 19.38
C ARG A 15 -4.14 16.04 18.92
N THR A 16 -3.71 16.31 17.70
CA THR A 16 -2.55 15.64 17.09
C THR A 16 -1.25 15.95 17.84
N LEU A 17 -1.03 17.22 18.23
CA LEU A 17 0.17 17.64 18.96
C LEU A 17 0.34 16.88 20.28
N ASP A 18 -0.75 16.67 21.00
CA ASP A 18 -0.75 15.94 22.27
C ASP A 18 -0.33 14.47 22.11
N LEU A 19 -0.67 13.83 20.98
CA LEU A 19 -0.13 12.50 20.64
C LEU A 19 1.34 12.57 20.19
N VAL A 20 1.72 13.59 19.42
CA VAL A 20 3.12 13.81 19.00
C VAL A 20 4.03 13.96 20.22
N ASP A 21 3.66 14.82 21.16
CA ASP A 21 4.41 15.12 22.38
C ASP A 21 4.57 13.87 23.26
N ALA A 22 3.49 13.09 23.41
CA ALA A 22 3.55 11.83 24.15
C ALA A 22 4.48 10.81 23.50
N ILE A 23 4.48 10.71 22.17
CA ILE A 23 5.39 9.82 21.42
C ILE A 23 6.84 10.28 21.55
N GLU A 24 7.09 11.58 21.40
CA GLU A 24 8.43 12.15 21.48
C GLU A 24 9.00 12.04 22.90
N THR A 25 8.19 12.29 23.93
CA THR A 25 8.59 12.10 25.33
C THR A 25 8.96 10.65 25.63
N HIS A 26 8.25 9.69 25.03
CA HIS A 26 8.45 8.27 25.31
C HIS A 26 9.61 7.64 24.53
N ILE A 27 9.74 7.96 23.25
CA ILE A 27 10.76 7.38 22.36
C ILE A 27 12.05 8.21 22.38
N GLY A 28 11.93 9.52 22.62
CA GLY A 28 12.99 10.48 22.38
C GLY A 28 13.21 10.76 20.89
N ARG A 29 14.12 11.69 20.61
CA ARG A 29 14.58 12.00 19.25
C ARG A 29 16.11 12.02 19.24
N ALA A 30 16.73 11.13 18.48
CA ALA A 30 18.17 11.14 18.32
C ALA A 30 18.57 12.16 17.24
N PRO A 31 19.73 12.84 17.37
CA PRO A 31 20.22 13.77 16.34
C PRO A 31 20.40 13.13 14.95
N LYS A 32 20.57 11.79 14.90
CA LYS A 32 20.73 11.03 13.66
C LYS A 32 19.39 10.62 13.01
N ASP A 33 18.26 10.88 13.66
CA ASP A 33 16.96 10.46 13.15
C ASP A 33 16.54 11.32 11.96
N LYS A 34 16.40 10.67 10.80
CA LYS A 34 16.01 11.31 9.54
C LYS A 34 14.54 11.77 9.51
N ILE A 35 13.71 11.21 10.38
CA ILE A 35 12.27 11.52 10.46
C ILE A 35 11.86 11.64 11.93
N HIS A 36 10.81 12.41 12.18
CA HIS A 36 10.23 12.52 13.52
C HIS A 36 9.72 11.14 14.01
N PRO A 37 9.89 10.77 15.29
CA PRO A 37 9.43 9.47 15.81
C PRO A 37 7.92 9.25 15.59
N ALA A 38 7.13 10.30 15.74
CA ALA A 38 5.69 10.27 15.48
C ALA A 38 5.31 10.01 14.01
N THR A 39 6.17 10.29 13.02
CA THR A 39 5.82 10.18 11.59
C THR A 39 5.31 8.78 11.21
N ARG A 40 5.97 7.72 11.70
CA ARG A 40 5.55 6.34 11.42
C ARG A 40 4.24 5.95 12.11
N VAL A 41 3.99 6.50 13.30
CA VAL A 41 2.75 6.25 14.05
C VAL A 41 1.57 6.89 13.33
N PHE A 42 1.71 8.16 12.92
CA PHE A 42 0.67 8.84 12.15
C PHE A 42 0.44 8.21 10.78
N GLN A 43 1.50 7.73 10.11
CA GLN A 43 1.35 6.93 8.89
C GLN A 43 0.52 5.66 9.16
N ALA A 44 0.83 4.92 10.22
CA ALA A 44 0.08 3.70 10.56
C ALA A 44 -1.40 3.99 10.87
N LEU A 45 -1.69 5.05 11.63
CA LEU A 45 -3.06 5.47 11.93
C LEU A 45 -3.80 5.89 10.66
N ARG A 46 -3.17 6.66 9.77
CA ARG A 46 -3.77 7.10 8.50
C ARG A 46 -4.13 5.91 7.62
N ILE A 47 -3.19 4.98 7.46
CA ILE A 47 -3.38 3.74 6.71
C ILE A 47 -4.56 2.94 7.28
N PHE A 48 -4.61 2.79 8.61
CA PHE A 48 -5.61 1.99 9.28
C PHE A 48 -7.01 2.61 9.21
N VAL A 49 -7.14 3.89 9.55
CA VAL A 49 -8.43 4.59 9.61
C VAL A 49 -9.11 4.64 8.24
N ASN A 50 -8.33 4.79 7.16
CA ASN A 50 -8.87 4.92 5.81
C ASN A 50 -8.88 3.60 5.01
N ASP A 51 -8.54 2.45 5.63
CA ASP A 51 -8.33 1.18 4.92
C ASP A 51 -7.46 1.34 3.65
N GLU A 52 -6.40 2.18 3.69
CA GLU A 52 -5.67 2.61 2.48
C GLU A 52 -5.16 1.43 1.65
N LEU A 53 -4.67 0.38 2.32
CA LEU A 53 -4.13 -0.81 1.65
C LEU A 53 -5.24 -1.71 1.08
N GLY A 54 -6.36 -1.82 1.78
CA GLY A 54 -7.52 -2.60 1.33
C GLY A 54 -8.19 -1.94 0.13
N GLU A 55 -8.38 -0.62 0.18
CA GLU A 55 -8.91 0.18 -0.93
C GLU A 55 -7.98 0.16 -2.14
N LEU A 56 -6.65 0.27 -1.96
CA LEU A 56 -5.70 0.10 -3.05
C LEU A 56 -5.83 -1.27 -3.71
N ALA A 57 -5.92 -2.35 -2.93
CA ALA A 57 -6.11 -3.70 -3.45
C ALA A 57 -7.42 -3.84 -4.24
N LYS A 58 -8.54 -3.34 -3.71
CA LYS A 58 -9.86 -3.32 -4.39
C LYS A 58 -9.78 -2.53 -5.71
N ALA A 59 -9.15 -1.37 -5.70
CA ALA A 59 -8.97 -0.51 -6.86
C ALA A 59 -8.14 -1.19 -7.96
N LEU A 60 -7.08 -1.90 -7.60
CA LEU A 60 -6.26 -2.66 -8.58
C LEU A 60 -7.07 -3.77 -9.26
N PHE A 61 -7.87 -4.53 -8.51
CA PHE A 61 -8.77 -5.53 -9.08
C PHE A 61 -9.86 -4.90 -9.95
N ALA A 62 -10.40 -3.75 -9.54
CA ALA A 62 -11.38 -3.02 -10.34
C ALA A 62 -10.76 -2.50 -11.66
N ALA A 63 -9.52 -1.99 -11.62
CA ALA A 63 -8.81 -1.53 -12.79
C ALA A 63 -8.56 -2.66 -13.81
N GLU A 64 -8.25 -3.88 -13.35
CA GLU A 64 -8.12 -5.05 -14.23
C GLU A 64 -9.40 -5.35 -15.01
N ARG A 65 -10.56 -5.20 -14.36
CA ARG A 65 -11.88 -5.40 -14.97
C ARG A 65 -12.28 -4.27 -15.91
N ALA A 66 -11.91 -3.03 -15.57
CA ALA A 66 -12.33 -1.84 -16.31
C ALA A 66 -11.46 -1.56 -17.55
N LEU A 67 -10.17 -1.90 -17.53
CA LEU A 67 -9.26 -1.61 -18.63
C LEU A 67 -9.55 -2.53 -19.84
N LYS A 68 -9.69 -1.91 -21.02
CA LYS A 68 -9.71 -2.60 -22.31
C LYS A 68 -8.32 -3.16 -22.67
N PRO A 69 -8.21 -4.15 -23.57
CA PRO A 69 -6.91 -4.58 -24.10
C PRO A 69 -6.08 -3.40 -24.61
N GLY A 70 -4.78 -3.39 -24.29
CA GLY A 70 -3.88 -2.27 -24.57
C GLY A 70 -4.00 -1.07 -23.60
N GLY A 71 -5.01 -1.06 -22.72
CA GLY A 71 -5.18 -0.04 -21.68
C GLY A 71 -4.01 -0.01 -20.70
N ARG A 72 -3.66 1.17 -20.20
CA ARG A 72 -2.51 1.37 -19.31
C ARG A 72 -2.97 1.56 -17.87
N LEU A 73 -2.43 0.74 -16.98
CA LEU A 73 -2.48 0.97 -15.53
C LEU A 73 -1.23 1.74 -15.15
N ALA A 74 -1.39 2.91 -14.53
CA ALA A 74 -0.31 3.71 -13.96
C ALA A 74 -0.66 4.06 -12.51
N VAL A 75 0.20 3.68 -11.57
CA VAL A 75 -0.04 3.87 -10.14
C VAL A 75 1.15 4.57 -9.50
N VAL A 76 0.90 5.69 -8.84
CA VAL A 76 1.89 6.41 -8.04
C VAL A 76 1.65 6.11 -6.57
N THR A 77 2.68 5.60 -5.89
CA THR A 77 2.66 5.26 -4.46
C THR A 77 3.63 6.13 -3.70
N PHE A 78 3.35 6.45 -2.43
CA PHE A 78 4.18 7.36 -1.63
C PHE A 78 4.90 6.65 -0.47
N HIS A 79 4.60 5.38 -0.23
CA HIS A 79 5.33 4.58 0.74
C HIS A 79 5.47 3.11 0.36
N SER A 80 6.39 2.44 1.05
CA SER A 80 6.82 1.08 0.73
C SER A 80 5.72 0.02 0.82
N LEU A 81 4.72 0.19 1.69
CA LEU A 81 3.60 -0.74 1.80
C LEU A 81 2.72 -0.72 0.54
N GLU A 82 2.31 0.46 0.05
CA GLU A 82 1.58 0.62 -1.20
C GLU A 82 2.38 0.10 -2.40
N ASP A 83 3.65 0.53 -2.53
CA ASP A 83 4.52 0.13 -3.64
C ASP A 83 4.64 -1.40 -3.73
N ARG A 84 4.70 -2.07 -2.58
CA ARG A 84 4.74 -3.52 -2.49
C ARG A 84 3.46 -4.17 -3.00
N ILE A 85 2.29 -3.63 -2.66
CA ILE A 85 0.99 -4.12 -3.14
C ILE A 85 0.92 -4.01 -4.66
N VAL A 86 1.24 -2.84 -5.21
CA VAL A 86 1.23 -2.61 -6.67
C VAL A 86 2.24 -3.50 -7.37
N LYS A 87 3.46 -3.64 -6.82
CA LYS A 87 4.49 -4.53 -7.36
C LYS A 87 4.03 -5.99 -7.39
N ARG A 88 3.43 -6.48 -6.30
CA ARG A 88 2.91 -7.84 -6.19
C ARG A 88 1.76 -8.08 -7.16
N PHE A 89 0.82 -7.14 -7.25
CA PHE A 89 -0.28 -7.18 -8.21
C PHE A 89 0.23 -7.36 -9.63
N ILE A 90 1.10 -6.43 -10.08
CA ILE A 90 1.62 -6.43 -11.45
C ILE A 90 2.45 -7.70 -11.70
N ALA A 91 3.18 -8.21 -10.71
CA ALA A 91 3.94 -9.45 -10.85
C ALA A 91 3.01 -10.66 -11.04
N ASP A 92 2.03 -10.84 -10.15
CA ASP A 92 1.05 -11.94 -10.21
C ASP A 92 0.27 -11.94 -11.55
N ARG A 93 -0.15 -10.76 -12.02
CA ARG A 93 -0.91 -10.63 -13.26
C ARG A 93 -0.07 -10.72 -14.54
N ALA A 94 1.23 -10.46 -14.44
CA ALA A 94 2.15 -10.58 -15.58
C ALA A 94 2.73 -11.98 -15.73
N GLU A 95 2.68 -12.80 -14.69
CA GLU A 95 3.10 -14.19 -14.75
C GLU A 95 1.96 -15.04 -15.34
N ALA A 96 2.26 -15.74 -16.43
CA ALA A 96 1.45 -16.88 -16.82
C ALA A 96 1.80 -17.99 -15.83
N ALA A 97 0.85 -18.37 -14.97
CA ALA A 97 1.12 -19.41 -14.00
C ALA A 97 1.44 -20.71 -14.76
N SER A 98 2.72 -21.06 -14.86
CA SER A 98 3.14 -22.37 -15.34
C SER A 98 3.09 -23.30 -14.15
N GLY A 99 2.34 -24.40 -14.24
CA GLY A 99 2.30 -25.41 -13.20
C GLY A 99 3.71 -25.85 -12.78
N SER A 100 3.86 -26.21 -11.50
CA SER A 100 5.08 -26.88 -11.04
C SER A 100 5.41 -28.05 -11.98
N ARG A 101 6.69 -28.19 -12.36
CA ARG A 101 7.19 -29.30 -13.20
C ARG A 101 6.91 -30.70 -12.61
N HIS A 102 6.39 -30.77 -11.38
CA HIS A 102 6.11 -32.00 -10.63
C HIS A 102 4.63 -32.17 -10.25
N MET A 103 3.71 -31.36 -10.78
CA MET A 103 2.26 -31.51 -10.55
C MET A 103 1.51 -31.72 -11.87
N PRO A 104 0.34 -32.39 -11.85
CA PRO A 104 -0.53 -32.51 -13.03
C PRO A 104 -0.80 -31.11 -13.59
N GLU A 105 -0.80 -30.98 -14.92
CA GLU A 105 -0.94 -29.71 -15.66
C GLU A 105 -1.90 -28.73 -14.99
N ALA A 106 -1.36 -27.81 -14.19
CA ALA A 106 -2.13 -26.69 -13.71
C ALA A 106 -2.44 -25.83 -14.94
N GLN A 107 -3.72 -25.70 -15.29
CA GLN A 107 -4.17 -24.87 -16.41
C GLN A 107 -3.47 -23.51 -16.34
N ALA A 108 -2.68 -23.22 -17.37
CA ALA A 108 -1.87 -22.02 -17.38
C ALA A 108 -2.78 -20.79 -17.29
N ARG A 109 -2.70 -20.04 -16.18
CA ARG A 109 -3.52 -18.83 -16.03
C ARG A 109 -2.94 -17.76 -16.96
N PRO A 110 -3.67 -17.30 -17.99
CA PRO A 110 -3.12 -16.35 -18.95
C PRO A 110 -2.79 -15.03 -18.26
N ALA A 111 -1.67 -14.41 -18.63
CA ALA A 111 -1.25 -13.12 -18.09
C ALA A 111 -2.27 -12.04 -18.48
N THR A 112 -2.81 -11.32 -17.49
CA THR A 112 -3.78 -10.23 -17.73
C THR A 112 -3.12 -8.87 -17.92
N PHE A 113 -1.85 -8.75 -17.55
CA PHE A 113 -1.02 -7.57 -17.74
C PHE A 113 0.35 -7.91 -18.32
N ARG A 114 0.97 -6.95 -19.00
CA ARG A 114 2.40 -6.94 -19.34
C ARG A 114 3.08 -5.84 -18.55
N LYS A 115 4.21 -6.15 -17.91
CA LYS A 115 5.00 -5.14 -17.18
C LYS A 115 5.51 -4.06 -18.14
N SER A 116 5.35 -2.80 -17.76
CA SER A 116 5.89 -1.66 -18.53
C SER A 116 7.06 -1.06 -17.77
N GLY A 117 8.25 -1.65 -17.92
CA GLY A 117 9.48 -1.16 -17.30
C GLY A 117 9.57 -1.39 -15.79
N GLY A 118 10.46 -0.63 -15.15
CA GLY A 118 10.69 -0.64 -13.70
C GLY A 118 9.86 0.41 -12.96
N GLY A 119 10.05 0.50 -11.64
CA GLY A 119 9.45 1.57 -10.85
C GLY A 119 10.25 2.86 -11.00
N VAL A 120 9.61 3.93 -11.45
CA VAL A 120 10.21 5.26 -11.69
C VAL A 120 10.13 6.10 -10.41
N THR A 121 11.19 6.84 -10.10
CA THR A 121 11.28 7.76 -8.96
C THR A 121 11.42 9.19 -9.46
N PRO A 122 11.01 10.21 -8.68
CA PRO A 122 11.17 11.61 -9.06
C PRO A 122 12.65 11.98 -9.24
N GLY A 123 12.91 12.94 -10.12
CA GLY A 123 14.23 13.56 -10.27
C GLY A 123 14.48 14.67 -9.25
N GLU A 124 15.71 15.15 -9.13
CA GLU A 124 16.08 16.19 -8.15
C GLU A 124 15.30 17.50 -8.35
N ALA A 125 15.12 17.93 -9.60
CA ALA A 125 14.35 19.13 -9.93
C ALA A 125 12.87 19.02 -9.51
N GLU A 126 12.26 17.84 -9.67
CA GLU A 126 10.88 17.58 -9.23
C GLU A 126 10.78 17.62 -7.71
N ILE A 127 11.74 17.03 -6.99
CA ILE A 127 11.77 17.04 -5.53
C ILE A 127 11.96 18.47 -5.00
N ALA A 128 12.80 19.28 -5.65
CA ALA A 128 13.03 20.67 -5.28
C ALA A 128 11.75 21.51 -5.46
N ALA A 129 11.03 21.32 -6.57
CA ALA A 129 9.77 22.01 -6.83
C ALA A 129 8.59 21.48 -5.98
N ASN A 130 8.61 20.19 -5.66
CA ASN A 130 7.58 19.51 -4.90
C ASN A 130 8.19 18.52 -3.89
N PRO A 131 8.49 18.97 -2.66
CA PRO A 131 9.08 18.11 -1.63
C PRO A 131 8.22 16.87 -1.28
N ARG A 132 6.90 16.91 -1.51
CA ARG A 132 6.00 15.76 -1.29
C ARG A 132 6.24 14.64 -2.30
N ALA A 133 6.83 14.94 -3.46
CA ALA A 133 7.16 13.96 -4.48
C ALA A 133 8.33 13.05 -4.05
N ARG A 134 9.16 13.45 -3.08
CA ARG A 134 10.38 12.72 -2.66
C ARG A 134 10.23 11.21 -2.48
N SER A 135 9.06 10.75 -2.01
CA SER A 135 8.78 9.33 -1.76
C SER A 135 7.88 8.69 -2.81
N ALA A 136 7.52 9.43 -3.86
CA ALA A 136 6.70 8.95 -4.96
C ALA A 136 7.44 7.86 -5.75
N ARG A 137 6.70 6.84 -6.13
CA ARG A 137 7.15 5.78 -7.02
C ARG A 137 6.04 5.43 -7.99
N LEU A 138 6.31 5.56 -9.29
CA LEU A 138 5.39 5.21 -10.36
C LEU A 138 5.66 3.78 -10.84
N ARG A 139 4.61 2.99 -10.99
CA ARG A 139 4.63 1.69 -11.67
C ARG A 139 3.58 1.66 -12.77
N ALA A 140 3.92 1.01 -13.89
CA ALA A 140 3.02 0.89 -15.02
C ALA A 140 2.92 -0.55 -15.54
N ALA A 141 1.75 -0.88 -16.06
CA ALA A 141 1.48 -2.14 -16.75
C ALA A 141 0.45 -1.93 -17.88
N ILE A 142 0.51 -2.79 -18.90
CA ILE A 142 -0.39 -2.73 -20.06
C ILE A 142 -1.32 -3.93 -20.04
N ARG A 143 -2.62 -3.70 -20.13
CA ARG A 143 -3.67 -4.71 -20.13
C ARG A 143 -3.55 -5.61 -21.37
N SER A 144 -3.60 -6.93 -21.17
CA SER A 144 -3.66 -7.91 -22.26
C SER A 144 -5.09 -8.16 -22.76
N GLU A 145 -5.25 -9.13 -23.66
CA GLU A 145 -6.56 -9.58 -24.14
C GLU A 145 -7.22 -10.62 -23.22
N ALA A 146 -6.46 -11.26 -22.33
CA ALA A 146 -6.97 -12.28 -21.42
C ALA A 146 -8.07 -11.71 -20.51
N PRO A 147 -9.13 -12.45 -20.15
CA PRO A 147 -10.17 -11.94 -19.25
C PRO A 147 -9.61 -11.61 -17.86
N ALA A 148 -10.26 -10.68 -17.15
CA ALA A 148 -9.87 -10.32 -15.79
C ALA A 148 -9.96 -11.54 -14.86
N ARG A 149 -8.95 -11.72 -13.99
CA ARG A 149 -8.97 -12.79 -12.98
C ARG A 149 -9.85 -12.39 -11.79
N ALA A 150 -10.31 -13.39 -11.03
CA ALA A 150 -10.93 -13.13 -9.73
C ALA A 150 -9.98 -12.35 -8.80
N GLY A 151 -10.55 -11.49 -7.95
CA GLY A 151 -9.79 -10.79 -6.93
C GLY A 151 -9.39 -11.76 -5.82
N ASP A 152 -8.08 -11.91 -5.60
CA ASP A 152 -7.53 -12.74 -4.53
C ASP A 152 -6.62 -11.87 -3.67
N PHE A 153 -7.11 -11.46 -2.48
CA PHE A 153 -6.35 -10.61 -1.56
C PHE A 153 -5.11 -11.30 -0.97
N SER A 154 -5.02 -12.63 -1.05
CA SER A 154 -3.88 -13.37 -0.50
C SER A 154 -2.57 -13.01 -1.20
N ILE A 155 -2.62 -12.60 -2.48
CA ILE A 155 -1.44 -12.19 -3.25
C ILE A 155 -0.72 -10.99 -2.64
N PHE A 156 -1.42 -10.19 -1.83
CA PHE A 156 -0.86 -9.00 -1.21
C PHE A 156 -0.18 -9.25 0.12
N GLY A 157 -0.50 -10.36 0.81
CA GLY A 157 0.00 -10.64 2.15
C GLY A 157 -0.26 -9.48 3.12
N LEU A 158 -1.47 -8.90 3.07
CA LEU A 158 -1.85 -7.80 3.96
C LEU A 158 -1.93 -8.31 5.41
N PRO A 159 -1.51 -7.49 6.39
CA PRO A 159 -1.68 -7.84 7.79
C PRO A 159 -3.16 -7.95 8.13
N LYS A 160 -3.54 -8.96 8.93
CA LYS A 160 -4.87 -9.02 9.53
C LYS A 160 -4.93 -7.97 10.63
N LEU A 161 -5.72 -6.92 10.41
CA LEU A 161 -5.94 -5.87 11.39
C LEU A 161 -7.29 -6.10 12.10
N PRO A 162 -7.40 -5.78 13.40
CA PRO A 162 -8.67 -5.86 14.11
C PRO A 162 -9.69 -4.90 13.48
N ALA A 163 -10.95 -5.32 13.45
CA ALA A 163 -12.04 -4.45 13.04
C ALA A 163 -12.15 -3.27 14.02
N VAL A 164 -12.41 -2.07 13.50
CA VAL A 164 -12.83 -0.93 14.32
C VAL A 164 -14.33 -1.02 14.41
N GLU A 165 -14.88 -1.30 15.59
CA GLU A 165 -16.30 -1.07 15.84
C GLU A 165 -16.55 0.44 15.71
N ARG A 166 -17.25 0.83 14.64
CA ARG A 166 -17.70 2.20 14.47
C ARG A 166 -18.88 2.42 15.42
N PRO A 167 -18.86 3.42 16.31
CA PRO A 167 -20.02 3.72 17.13
C PRO A 167 -21.18 4.11 16.21
N GLY A 168 -22.16 3.22 16.02
CA GLY A 168 -23.37 3.49 15.23
C GLY A 168 -23.76 2.46 14.17
N GLU A 169 -22.92 1.46 13.87
CA GLU A 169 -23.33 0.33 13.02
C GLU A 169 -23.98 -0.76 13.92
N ARG A 170 -25.31 -0.68 14.09
CA ARG A 170 -26.18 -1.79 14.52
C ARG A 170 -27.13 -2.14 13.38
#